data_AF-A0A0D9XRA5-F1
#
_entry.id   AF-A0A0D9XRA5-F1
#
_cell.length_a   1.000
_cell.length_b   1.000
_cell.length_c   1.000
_cell.angle_alpha   90.00
_cell.angle_beta   90.00
_cell.angle_gamma   90.00
#
_symmetry.space_group_name_H-M   'P 1'
#
loop_
_entity.id
_entity.type
_entity.pdbx_description
1 polymer ?
#
loop_
_entity_poly.entity_id
_entity_poly.type
_entity_poly.pdbx_seq_one_letter_code
_entity_poly.pdbx_strand_id
1 'polypeptide(L)'
;MKAVHPIRNLIDLKRRLGVGRRCFGYFHPAIPGEPLIFIEVALLKDTATSIQEVLWDDPPTPECEARCALFYSISSTQPGLSGINLGKFLLKRVIDMLRRDMPSVQIFATLSPIPGFMQWLLAKLASQIKLAEAELQDGNLSGVSSTFRESILLPEEEKMIHDAVGQVDGRNGIELLQDILKSSQWVKSDELSAALKSPLMRLYLAREKKRGKALDAVANFHLQNGAMIERINWMADQSEKGIQQSGGIMVNYMYRLENIEEYALSYLGTGIAHTSSSLSQYLEVP
;
A
#
# COMPACT_ATOMS: atom_id res chain seq x y z
N MET A 1 -1.84 -11.87 18.54
CA MET A 1 -0.98 -11.34 17.45
C MET A 1 -1.82 -10.49 16.51
N LYS A 2 -1.34 -9.32 16.08
CA LYS A 2 -2.04 -8.49 15.09
C LYS A 2 -1.48 -8.81 13.71
N ALA A 3 -1.98 -9.88 13.09
CA ALA A 3 -1.56 -10.28 11.75
C ALA A 3 -2.10 -9.31 10.69
N VAL A 4 -1.34 -9.11 9.62
CA VAL A 4 -1.75 -8.25 8.48
C VAL A 4 -3.04 -8.78 7.85
N HIS A 5 -3.13 -10.09 7.66
CA HIS A 5 -4.34 -10.79 7.21
C HIS A 5 -4.75 -11.83 8.26
N PRO A 6 -5.92 -11.68 8.92
CA PRO A 6 -6.37 -12.64 9.93
C PRO A 6 -6.42 -14.08 9.40
N ILE A 7 -5.98 -15.03 10.21
CA ILE A 7 -6.09 -16.46 9.91
C ILE A 7 -7.50 -16.91 10.29
N ARG A 8 -8.26 -17.44 9.33
CA ARG A 8 -9.69 -17.73 9.51
C ARG A 8 -9.95 -19.05 10.24
N ASN A 9 -9.15 -20.07 9.95
CA ASN A 9 -9.32 -21.42 10.49
C ASN A 9 -8.04 -22.26 10.32
N LEU A 10 -8.06 -23.50 10.81
CA LEU A 10 -6.92 -24.41 10.74
C LEU A 10 -6.52 -24.78 9.29
N ILE A 11 -7.48 -24.81 8.37
CA ILE A 11 -7.22 -25.09 6.95
C ILE A 11 -6.44 -23.93 6.32
N ASP A 12 -6.82 -22.69 6.63
CA ASP A 12 -6.10 -21.47 6.23
C ASP A 12 -4.67 -21.48 6.81
N LEU A 13 -4.50 -21.80 8.10
CA LEU A 13 -3.17 -21.95 8.70
C LEU A 13 -2.33 -23.02 7.98
N LYS A 14 -2.92 -24.19 7.71
CA LYS A 14 -2.24 -25.29 7.00
C LYS A 14 -1.82 -24.86 5.59
N ARG A 15 -2.63 -24.08 4.89
CA ARG A 15 -2.28 -23.52 3.58
C ARG A 15 -1.11 -22.55 3.67
N ARG A 16 -1.13 -21.63 4.63
CA ARG A 16 -0.05 -20.62 4.82
C ARG A 16 1.28 -21.21 5.27
N LEU A 17 1.28 -22.42 5.81
CA LEU A 17 2.49 -23.17 6.20
C LEU A 17 2.78 -24.36 5.27
N GLY A 18 2.02 -24.49 4.18
CA GLY A 18 2.07 -25.61 3.26
C GLY A 18 3.09 -25.46 2.13
N VAL A 19 2.91 -26.25 1.07
CA VAL A 19 3.75 -26.22 -0.13
C VAL A 19 3.70 -24.84 -0.78
N GLY A 20 4.86 -24.36 -1.25
CA GLY A 20 4.96 -23.04 -1.88
C GLY A 20 4.80 -21.88 -0.89
N ARG A 21 4.88 -22.14 0.42
CA ARG A 21 4.84 -21.12 1.48
C ARG A 21 6.02 -21.30 2.44
N ARG A 22 6.56 -20.17 2.92
CA ARG A 22 7.58 -20.15 3.97
C ARG A 22 7.15 -19.20 5.07
N CYS A 23 7.49 -19.53 6.32
CA CYS A 23 7.26 -18.68 7.47
C CYS A 23 8.54 -18.59 8.30
N PHE A 24 8.97 -17.37 8.59
CA PHE A 24 10.20 -17.10 9.33
C PHE A 24 9.87 -16.33 10.59
N GLY A 25 10.48 -16.71 11.72
CA GLY A 25 10.31 -16.04 13.01
C GLY A 25 11.65 -15.64 13.59
N TYR A 26 11.71 -14.45 14.20
CA TYR A 26 12.84 -14.02 15.01
C TYR A 26 12.53 -14.25 16.49
N PHE A 27 13.32 -15.09 17.14
CA PHE A 27 13.14 -15.46 18.55
C PHE A 27 14.28 -14.89 19.39
N HIS A 28 13.99 -14.55 20.64
CA HIS A 28 14.99 -14.12 21.60
C HIS A 28 15.13 -15.18 22.70
N PRO A 29 16.36 -15.57 23.10
CA PRO A 29 16.55 -16.63 24.11
C PRO A 29 15.84 -16.36 25.44
N ALA A 30 15.70 -15.09 25.83
CA ALA A 30 15.00 -14.69 27.06
C ALA A 30 13.46 -14.76 26.97
N ILE A 31 12.88 -14.93 25.78
CA ILE A 31 11.43 -15.07 25.56
C ILE A 31 11.22 -16.33 24.70
N PRO A 32 11.41 -17.54 25.28
CA PRO A 32 11.29 -18.78 24.55
C PRO A 32 9.85 -19.02 24.10
N GLY A 33 9.68 -19.59 22.90
CA GLY A 33 8.38 -20.00 22.38
C GLY A 33 7.55 -18.91 21.70
N GLU A 34 7.89 -17.62 21.86
CA GLU A 34 7.18 -16.52 21.19
C GLU A 34 8.09 -15.80 20.16
N PRO A 35 7.71 -15.75 18.87
CA PRO A 35 8.47 -14.98 17.89
C PRO A 35 8.25 -13.49 18.17
N LEU A 36 9.30 -12.68 18.23
CA LEU A 36 9.20 -11.21 18.36
C LEU A 36 8.60 -10.57 17.10
N ILE A 37 8.99 -11.11 15.94
CA ILE A 37 8.49 -10.74 14.62
C ILE A 37 8.47 -12.00 13.76
N PHE A 38 7.47 -12.11 12.89
CA PHE A 38 7.43 -13.16 11.89
C PHE A 38 7.07 -12.61 10.52
N ILE A 39 7.48 -13.34 9.48
CA ILE A 39 7.32 -13.01 8.08
C ILE A 39 6.73 -14.23 7.37
N GLU A 40 5.63 -14.04 6.67
CA GLU A 40 5.03 -15.04 5.79
C GLU A 40 5.37 -14.71 4.34
N VAL A 41 5.83 -15.72 3.61
CA VAL A 41 6.32 -15.62 2.23
C VAL A 41 5.56 -16.61 1.36
N ALA A 42 5.08 -16.14 0.21
CA ALA A 42 4.54 -16.99 -0.84
C ALA A 42 5.57 -17.13 -1.97
N LEU A 43 5.79 -18.36 -2.41
CA LEU A 43 6.65 -18.70 -3.54
C LEU A 43 5.78 -18.76 -4.79
N LEU A 44 6.05 -17.89 -5.75
CA LEU A 44 5.22 -17.68 -6.94
C LEU A 44 6.09 -17.64 -8.21
N LYS A 45 5.44 -17.75 -9.37
CA LYS A 45 6.10 -17.54 -10.68
C LYS A 45 6.42 -16.07 -10.93
N ASP A 46 5.51 -15.18 -10.55
CA ASP A 46 5.61 -13.73 -10.72
C ASP A 46 5.02 -12.99 -9.51
N THR A 47 5.11 -11.66 -9.49
CA THR A 47 4.57 -10.83 -8.40
C THR A 47 3.05 -10.78 -8.43
N ALA A 48 2.39 -11.20 -7.35
CA ALA A 48 0.94 -11.13 -7.23
C ALA A 48 0.42 -9.69 -7.22
N THR A 49 -0.78 -9.50 -7.79
CA THR A 49 -1.48 -8.21 -7.79
C THR A 49 -2.52 -8.11 -6.68
N SER A 50 -3.05 -9.24 -6.21
CA SER A 50 -4.07 -9.28 -5.16
C SER A 50 -3.72 -10.26 -4.04
N ILE A 51 -4.24 -10.02 -2.84
CA ILE A 51 -4.05 -10.94 -1.71
C ILE A 51 -4.82 -12.24 -1.94
N GLN A 52 -5.90 -12.20 -2.73
CA GLN A 52 -6.69 -13.36 -3.12
C GLN A 52 -5.86 -14.35 -3.94
N GLU A 53 -5.05 -13.87 -4.90
CA GLU A 53 -4.08 -14.72 -5.63
C GLU A 53 -3.12 -15.43 -4.68
N VAL A 54 -2.72 -14.78 -3.58
CA VAL A 54 -1.78 -15.36 -2.60
C VAL A 54 -2.45 -16.34 -1.66
N LEU A 55 -3.66 -16.04 -1.18
CA LEU A 55 -4.35 -16.87 -0.19
C LEU A 55 -5.09 -18.07 -0.80
N TRP A 56 -5.46 -18.00 -2.09
CA TRP A 56 -6.28 -19.00 -2.79
C TRP A 56 -5.56 -19.68 -3.97
N ASP A 57 -4.23 -19.70 -3.94
CA ASP A 57 -3.34 -20.42 -4.85
C ASP A 57 -3.52 -21.95 -4.71
N ASP A 58 -4.41 -22.54 -5.52
CA ASP A 58 -4.75 -23.97 -5.49
C ASP A 58 -4.83 -24.55 -6.92
N PRO A 59 -3.93 -25.47 -7.33
CA PRO A 59 -2.78 -25.96 -6.55
C PRO A 59 -1.69 -24.89 -6.42
N PRO A 60 -0.93 -24.88 -5.31
CA PRO A 60 0.13 -23.90 -5.12
C PRO A 60 1.27 -24.07 -6.12
N THR A 61 1.95 -22.98 -6.44
CA THR A 61 3.14 -23.01 -7.31
C THR A 61 4.20 -23.97 -6.73
N PRO A 62 4.68 -24.98 -7.50
CA PRO A 62 5.77 -25.85 -7.06
C PRO A 62 7.04 -25.07 -6.78
N GLU A 63 7.77 -25.42 -5.71
CA GLU A 63 8.98 -24.69 -5.31
C GLU A 63 10.06 -24.65 -6.41
N CYS A 64 10.15 -25.70 -7.24
CA CYS A 64 11.08 -25.77 -8.37
C CYS A 64 10.75 -24.79 -9.51
N GLU A 65 9.50 -24.34 -9.61
CA GLU A 65 9.04 -23.36 -10.60
C GLU A 65 8.99 -21.93 -10.05
N ALA A 66 9.21 -21.77 -8.74
CA ALA A 66 9.15 -20.48 -8.09
C ALA A 66 10.32 -19.58 -8.52
N ARG A 67 9.97 -18.37 -8.96
CA ARG A 67 10.92 -17.30 -9.32
C ARG A 67 10.79 -16.08 -8.42
N CYS A 68 9.68 -15.97 -7.69
CA CYS A 68 9.36 -14.86 -6.80
C CYS A 68 9.13 -15.32 -5.37
N ALA A 69 9.79 -14.65 -4.42
CA ALA A 69 9.46 -14.66 -3.01
C ALA A 69 8.65 -13.40 -2.69
N LEU A 70 7.34 -13.59 -2.50
CA LEU A 70 6.40 -12.53 -2.18
C LEU A 70 6.15 -12.45 -0.66
N PHE A 71 6.65 -11.40 -0.01
CA PHE A 71 6.41 -11.10 1.40
C PHE A 71 5.03 -10.45 1.57
N TYR A 72 4.02 -11.24 1.95
CA TYR A 72 2.63 -10.77 2.03
C TYR A 72 2.16 -10.46 3.46
N SER A 73 2.95 -10.82 4.48
CA SER A 73 2.66 -10.49 5.88
C SER A 73 3.96 -10.36 6.68
N ILE A 74 4.12 -9.22 7.35
CA ILE A 74 5.22 -8.93 8.29
C ILE A 74 4.56 -8.43 9.56
N SER A 75 4.70 -9.19 10.65
CA SER A 75 3.93 -8.94 11.88
C SER A 75 4.83 -8.94 13.10
N SER A 76 4.81 -7.84 13.86
CA SER A 76 5.41 -7.76 15.20
C SER A 76 4.42 -8.28 16.24
N THR A 77 4.89 -9.09 17.18
CA THR A 77 4.06 -9.67 18.24
C THR A 77 4.13 -8.87 19.53
N GLN A 78 5.20 -8.08 19.72
CA GLN A 78 5.50 -7.35 20.94
C GLN A 78 5.36 -5.83 20.72
N PRO A 79 4.26 -5.20 21.18
CA PRO A 79 4.08 -3.75 21.05
C PRO A 79 5.17 -2.93 21.74
N GLY A 80 5.74 -3.44 22.84
CA GLY A 80 6.82 -2.79 23.58
C GLY A 80 8.15 -2.68 22.82
N LEU A 81 8.31 -3.43 21.72
CA LEU A 81 9.46 -3.33 20.82
C LEU A 81 9.17 -2.46 19.58
N SER A 82 8.03 -1.76 19.57
CA SER A 82 7.68 -0.82 18.51
C SER A 82 8.75 0.28 18.41
N GLY A 83 9.40 0.37 17.25
CA GLY A 83 10.49 1.31 17.00
C GLY A 83 11.89 0.67 16.99
N ILE A 84 12.03 -0.57 17.47
CA ILE A 84 13.24 -1.36 17.24
C ILE A 84 13.13 -1.96 15.83
N ASN A 85 14.10 -1.67 14.96
CA ASN A 85 14.12 -2.10 13.55
C ASN A 85 14.40 -3.61 13.36
N LEU A 86 13.80 -4.48 14.19
CA LEU A 86 13.93 -5.94 14.09
C LEU A 86 13.48 -6.47 12.72
N GLY A 87 12.46 -5.85 12.12
CA GLY A 87 11.96 -6.21 10.79
C GLY A 87 12.99 -6.04 9.68
N LYS A 88 13.86 -5.01 9.77
CA LYS A 88 14.96 -4.81 8.81
C LYS A 88 15.92 -6.00 8.79
N PHE A 89 16.34 -6.42 9.98
CA PHE A 89 17.30 -7.51 10.12
C PHE A 89 16.71 -8.85 9.70
N LEU A 90 15.46 -9.12 10.09
CA LEU A 90 14.81 -10.37 9.69
C LEU A 90 14.62 -10.41 8.17
N LEU A 91 14.17 -9.32 7.54
CA LEU A 91 13.92 -9.30 6.10
C LEU A 91 15.21 -9.50 5.29
N LYS A 92 16.30 -8.80 5.62
CA LYS A 92 17.60 -8.98 4.95
C LYS A 92 18.09 -10.44 5.08
N ARG A 93 18.02 -11.01 6.29
CA ARG A 93 18.41 -12.41 6.54
C ARG A 93 17.56 -13.42 5.75
N VAL A 94 16.25 -13.19 5.67
CA VAL A 94 15.35 -14.07 4.91
C VAL A 94 15.65 -13.99 3.42
N ILE A 95 15.88 -12.78 2.87
CA ILE A 95 16.28 -12.61 1.47
C ILE A 95 17.60 -13.35 1.20
N ASP A 96 18.62 -13.14 2.03
CA ASP A 96 19.94 -13.77 1.86
C ASP A 96 19.87 -15.31 1.92
N MET A 97 19.05 -15.84 2.83
CA MET A 97 18.85 -17.28 2.98
C MET A 97 18.06 -17.87 1.80
N LEU A 98 16.96 -17.24 1.38
CA LEU A 98 16.19 -17.68 0.21
C LEU A 98 17.03 -17.64 -1.07
N ARG A 99 17.87 -16.61 -1.25
CA ARG A 99 18.79 -16.52 -2.39
C ARG A 99 19.79 -17.67 -2.43
N ARG A 100 20.26 -18.11 -1.26
CA ARG A 100 21.22 -19.22 -1.14
C ARG A 100 20.55 -20.57 -1.38
N ASP A 101 19.39 -20.78 -0.76
CA ASP A 101 18.74 -22.08 -0.70
C ASP A 101 17.83 -22.33 -1.93
N MET A 102 17.38 -21.27 -2.60
CA MET A 102 16.49 -21.33 -3.76
C MET A 102 16.99 -20.43 -4.91
N PRO A 103 18.04 -20.84 -5.66
CA PRO A 103 18.66 -20.02 -6.71
C PRO A 103 17.73 -19.64 -7.87
N SER A 104 16.62 -20.36 -8.08
CA SER A 104 15.60 -20.02 -9.06
C SER A 104 14.81 -18.77 -8.68
N VAL A 105 14.74 -18.44 -7.38
CA VAL A 105 14.04 -17.27 -6.85
C VAL A 105 14.93 -16.03 -7.00
N GLN A 106 14.57 -15.19 -7.97
CA GLN A 106 15.32 -13.99 -8.34
C GLN A 106 14.55 -12.71 -8.01
N ILE A 107 13.23 -12.82 -7.81
CA ILE A 107 12.34 -11.69 -7.54
C ILE A 107 12.00 -11.67 -6.05
N PHE A 108 12.28 -10.55 -5.38
CA PHE A 108 11.97 -10.35 -3.96
C PHE A 108 11.06 -9.13 -3.84
N ALA A 109 9.78 -9.37 -3.61
CA ALA A 109 8.78 -8.30 -3.58
C ALA A 109 7.82 -8.48 -2.41
N THR A 110 7.14 -7.43 -2.02
CA THR A 110 6.07 -7.51 -1.03
C THR A 110 4.70 -7.33 -1.69
N LEU A 111 3.65 -7.69 -0.99
CA LEU A 111 2.30 -7.19 -1.27
C LEU A 111 1.78 -6.57 0.03
N SER A 112 1.87 -5.24 0.11
CA SER A 112 1.76 -4.52 1.36
C SER A 112 0.49 -3.65 1.42
N PRO A 113 -0.21 -3.60 2.57
CA PRO A 113 -1.37 -2.72 2.76
C PRO A 113 -0.94 -1.26 2.94
N ILE A 114 -1.89 -0.34 2.79
CA ILE A 114 -1.67 1.11 3.01
C ILE A 114 -2.56 1.60 4.16
N PRO A 115 -2.22 1.27 5.43
CA PRO A 115 -3.07 1.62 6.55
C PRO A 115 -3.25 3.14 6.68
N GLY A 116 -4.52 3.55 6.82
CA GLY A 116 -4.88 4.96 7.07
C GLY A 116 -4.87 5.84 5.81
N PHE A 117 -4.79 5.28 4.60
CA PHE A 117 -4.91 6.04 3.36
C PHE A 117 -6.31 6.68 3.22
N MET A 118 -7.38 5.90 3.38
CA MET A 118 -8.75 6.42 3.28
C MET A 118 -9.06 7.47 4.35
N GLN A 119 -8.56 7.25 5.57
CA GLN A 119 -8.71 8.23 6.66
C GLN A 119 -8.03 9.56 6.30
N TRP A 120 -6.80 9.49 5.76
CA TRP A 120 -6.09 10.68 5.30
C TRP A 120 -6.83 11.39 4.17
N LEU A 121 -7.32 10.63 3.18
CA LEU A 121 -8.02 11.19 2.02
C LEU A 121 -9.31 11.90 2.42
N LEU A 122 -10.17 11.24 3.22
CA LEU A 122 -11.41 11.85 3.70
C LEU A 122 -11.15 13.14 4.51
N ALA A 123 -10.09 13.16 5.32
CA ALA A 123 -9.69 14.35 6.06
C ALA A 123 -9.20 15.47 5.13
N LYS A 124 -8.41 15.14 4.09
CA LYS A 124 -7.93 16.12 3.11
C LYS A 124 -9.08 16.70 2.28
N LEU A 125 -10.03 15.87 1.83
CA LEU A 125 -11.25 16.32 1.14
C LEU A 125 -12.11 17.23 2.03
N ALA A 126 -12.34 16.85 3.30
CA ALA A 126 -13.10 17.66 4.25
C ALA A 126 -12.45 19.03 4.52
N SER A 127 -11.12 19.08 4.56
CA SER A 127 -10.38 20.34 4.70
C SER A 127 -10.57 21.25 3.49
N GLN A 128 -10.52 20.71 2.26
CA GLN A 128 -10.70 21.50 1.04
C GLN A 128 -12.12 22.05 0.91
N ILE A 129 -13.14 21.26 1.23
CA ILE A 129 -14.54 21.72 1.19
C ILE A 129 -14.74 22.90 2.15
N LYS A 130 -14.23 22.80 3.38
CA LYS A 130 -14.31 23.90 4.37
C LYS A 130 -13.59 25.17 3.92
N LEU A 131 -12.43 25.02 3.28
CA LEU A 131 -11.69 26.17 2.73
C LEU A 131 -12.49 26.85 1.62
N ALA A 132 -13.12 26.07 0.72
CA ALA A 132 -13.95 26.61 -0.35
C ALA A 132 -15.21 27.34 0.18
N GLU A 133 -15.86 26.80 1.21
CA GLU A 133 -17.01 27.43 1.87
C GLU A 133 -16.65 28.76 2.54
N ALA A 134 -15.49 28.82 3.22
CA ALA A 134 -15.02 30.04 3.87
C ALA A 134 -14.69 31.16 2.85
N GLU A 135 -14.08 30.82 1.72
CA GLU A 135 -13.78 31.78 0.64
C GLU A 135 -15.05 32.40 0.02
N LEU A 136 -16.12 31.60 -0.13
CA LEU A 136 -17.41 32.07 -0.64
C LEU A 136 -18.11 33.05 0.31
N GLN A 137 -17.87 32.91 1.61
CA GLN A 137 -18.46 33.79 2.63
C GLN A 137 -17.69 35.11 2.80
N ASP A 138 -16.37 35.12 2.57
CA ASP A 138 -15.52 36.27 2.93
C ASP A 138 -15.28 37.29 1.80
N GLY A 139 -15.75 37.03 0.57
CA GLY A 139 -16.00 38.00 -0.53
C GLY A 139 -14.89 38.97 -0.99
N ASN A 140 -13.73 39.06 -0.31
CA ASN A 140 -12.83 40.23 -0.39
C ASN A 140 -11.32 39.90 -0.32
N LEU A 141 -10.91 38.64 -0.44
CA LEU A 141 -9.48 38.24 -0.47
C LEU A 141 -9.06 37.71 -1.85
N SER A 142 -9.36 38.48 -2.90
CA SER A 142 -9.08 38.13 -4.30
C SER A 142 -7.60 38.25 -4.72
N GLY A 143 -6.64 38.28 -3.79
CA GLY A 143 -5.23 38.54 -4.09
C GLY A 143 -4.21 37.57 -3.53
N VAL A 144 -4.54 36.79 -2.48
CA VAL A 144 -3.54 35.98 -1.75
C VAL A 144 -3.93 34.49 -1.62
N SER A 145 -5.19 34.10 -1.92
CA SER A 145 -5.68 32.73 -1.68
C SER A 145 -5.59 31.78 -2.87
N SER A 146 -5.40 32.26 -4.11
CA SER A 146 -5.33 31.38 -5.29
C SER A 146 -4.13 30.43 -5.28
N THR A 147 -3.13 30.68 -4.44
CA THR A 147 -1.96 29.83 -4.22
C THR A 147 -2.22 28.63 -3.29
N PHE A 148 -3.38 28.53 -2.63
CA PHE A 148 -3.68 27.44 -1.68
C PHE A 148 -4.70 26.40 -2.16
N ARG A 149 -5.32 26.59 -3.33
CA ARG A 149 -6.15 25.55 -3.95
C ARG A 149 -5.25 24.55 -4.69
N GLU A 150 -4.76 23.54 -3.96
CA GLU A 150 -4.33 22.32 -4.61
C GLU A 150 -5.55 21.66 -5.25
N SER A 151 -5.62 21.64 -6.58
CA SER A 151 -6.63 20.85 -7.30
C SER A 151 -6.39 19.38 -6.99
N ILE A 152 -7.16 18.82 -6.04
CA ILE A 152 -7.02 17.43 -5.64
C ILE A 152 -7.36 16.51 -6.80
N LEU A 153 -8.32 16.87 -7.64
CA LEU A 153 -8.75 16.11 -8.81
C LEU A 153 -8.22 16.75 -10.09
N LEU A 154 -7.89 15.92 -11.07
CA LEU A 154 -7.67 16.37 -12.44
C LEU A 154 -9.02 16.58 -13.15
N PRO A 155 -9.10 17.46 -14.16
CA PRO A 155 -10.34 17.70 -14.90
C PRO A 155 -10.95 16.42 -15.48
N GLU A 156 -10.12 15.50 -15.97
CA GLU A 156 -10.56 14.21 -16.50
C GLU A 156 -11.12 13.31 -15.41
N GLU A 157 -10.51 13.30 -14.23
CA GLU A 157 -10.96 12.50 -13.08
C GLU A 157 -12.28 13.03 -12.52
N GLU A 158 -12.41 14.36 -12.41
CA GLU A 158 -13.65 15.02 -12.00
C GLU A 158 -14.77 14.68 -12.98
N LYS A 159 -14.51 14.78 -14.30
CA LYS A 159 -15.48 14.39 -15.33
C LYS A 159 -15.91 12.92 -15.19
N MET A 160 -14.98 11.99 -15.00
CA MET A 160 -15.30 10.57 -14.81
C MET A 160 -16.20 10.33 -13.59
N ILE A 161 -15.97 11.06 -12.50
CA ILE A 161 -16.81 10.97 -11.30
C ILE A 161 -18.22 11.51 -11.59
N HIS A 162 -18.34 12.66 -12.26
CA HIS A 162 -19.63 13.22 -12.65
C HIS A 162 -20.44 12.26 -13.54
N ASP A 163 -19.79 11.72 -14.56
CA ASP A 163 -20.42 10.79 -15.51
C ASP A 163 -20.91 9.52 -14.81
N ALA A 164 -20.16 9.00 -13.83
CA ALA A 164 -20.52 7.79 -13.09
C ALA A 164 -21.66 8.00 -12.06
N VAL A 165 -21.82 9.20 -11.52
CA VAL A 165 -22.92 9.54 -10.58
C VAL A 165 -24.22 9.84 -11.34
N GLY A 166 -24.14 10.38 -12.54
CA GLY A 166 -25.27 10.67 -13.42
C GLY A 166 -26.09 11.91 -13.03
N GLN A 167 -26.48 12.06 -11.76
CA GLN A 167 -27.14 13.27 -11.24
C GLN A 167 -26.17 14.16 -10.48
N VAL A 168 -25.79 15.27 -11.12
CA VAL A 168 -24.91 16.28 -10.55
C VAL A 168 -25.79 17.43 -10.06
N ASP A 169 -26.20 17.42 -8.79
CA ASP A 169 -27.04 18.46 -8.16
C ASP A 169 -26.28 19.80 -7.95
N GLY A 170 -25.49 20.25 -8.93
CA GLY A 170 -24.60 21.41 -8.83
C GLY A 170 -23.40 21.20 -7.88
N ARG A 171 -23.21 20.00 -7.34
CA ARG A 171 -22.06 19.63 -6.51
C ARG A 171 -20.78 19.56 -7.33
N ASN A 172 -19.66 19.99 -6.76
CA ASN A 172 -18.34 19.86 -7.42
C ASN A 172 -17.77 18.45 -7.25
N GLY A 173 -16.73 18.10 -8.03
CA GLY A 173 -16.13 16.76 -8.00
C GLY A 173 -15.56 16.36 -6.63
N ILE A 174 -15.08 17.31 -5.82
CA ILE A 174 -14.51 17.04 -4.49
C ILE A 174 -15.62 16.65 -3.50
N GLU A 175 -16.75 17.34 -3.52
CA GLU A 175 -17.94 17.02 -2.71
C GLU A 175 -18.49 15.65 -3.08
N LEU A 176 -18.65 15.38 -4.38
CA LEU A 176 -19.09 14.07 -4.86
C LEU A 176 -18.14 12.97 -4.43
N LEU A 177 -16.84 13.15 -4.63
CA LEU A 177 -15.82 12.20 -4.20
C LEU A 177 -15.91 11.93 -2.69
N GLN A 178 -16.03 12.99 -1.88
CA GLN A 178 -16.13 12.84 -0.43
C GLN A 178 -17.38 12.04 -0.04
N ASP A 179 -18.54 12.34 -0.64
CA ASP A 179 -19.79 11.64 -0.35
C ASP A 179 -19.75 10.17 -0.76
N ILE A 180 -19.22 9.88 -1.95
CA ILE A 180 -19.05 8.51 -2.43
C ILE A 180 -18.16 7.72 -1.47
N LEU A 181 -17.04 8.28 -1.04
CA LEU A 181 -16.05 7.60 -0.20
C LEU A 181 -16.43 7.50 1.29
N LYS A 182 -17.42 8.26 1.79
CA LYS A 182 -17.98 8.08 3.15
C LYS A 182 -18.62 6.70 3.34
N SER A 183 -19.07 6.10 2.24
CA SER A 183 -19.69 4.78 2.19
C SER A 183 -18.78 3.81 1.43
N SER A 184 -18.81 2.52 1.77
CA SER A 184 -18.09 1.49 1.00
C SER A 184 -18.94 0.90 -0.14
N GLN A 185 -20.13 1.44 -0.42
CA GLN A 185 -21.05 0.89 -1.41
C GLN A 185 -20.56 1.10 -2.86
N TRP A 186 -19.69 2.08 -3.12
CA TRP A 186 -19.13 2.33 -4.45
C TRP A 186 -18.38 1.13 -5.03
N VAL A 187 -17.85 0.26 -4.16
CA VAL A 187 -17.18 -1.00 -4.54
C VAL A 187 -18.12 -1.95 -5.30
N LYS A 188 -19.45 -1.80 -5.15
CA LYS A 188 -20.45 -2.65 -5.80
C LYS A 188 -20.88 -2.15 -7.19
N SER A 189 -20.54 -0.93 -7.57
CA SER A 189 -20.82 -0.38 -8.91
C SER A 189 -19.52 -0.37 -9.70
N ASP A 190 -19.53 -1.05 -10.85
CA ASP A 190 -18.39 -1.12 -11.74
C ASP A 190 -18.05 0.27 -12.30
N GLU A 191 -19.06 1.09 -12.57
CA GLU A 191 -18.92 2.46 -13.08
C GLU A 191 -18.24 3.36 -12.05
N LEU A 192 -18.73 3.39 -10.80
CA LEU A 192 -18.12 4.18 -9.73
C LEU A 192 -16.72 3.68 -9.39
N SER A 193 -16.54 2.36 -9.30
CA SER A 193 -15.23 1.76 -9.05
C SER A 193 -14.21 2.11 -10.14
N ALA A 194 -14.63 2.08 -11.42
CA ALA A 194 -13.77 2.47 -12.53
C ALA A 194 -13.42 3.97 -12.49
N ALA A 195 -14.38 4.84 -12.18
CA ALA A 195 -14.18 6.28 -12.06
C ALA A 195 -13.19 6.64 -10.92
N LEU A 196 -13.22 5.90 -9.81
CA LEU A 196 -12.38 6.15 -8.65
C LEU A 196 -10.95 5.61 -8.76
N LYS A 197 -10.67 4.70 -9.71
CA LYS A 197 -9.37 4.04 -9.83
C LYS A 197 -8.22 5.03 -10.02
N SER A 198 -8.30 5.90 -11.02
CA SER A 198 -7.25 6.89 -11.33
C SER A 198 -6.99 7.83 -10.14
N PRO A 199 -8.00 8.57 -9.62
CA PRO A 199 -7.76 9.54 -8.57
C PRO A 199 -7.22 8.89 -7.29
N LEU A 200 -7.73 7.71 -6.89
CA LEU A 200 -7.24 7.06 -5.67
C LEU A 200 -5.80 6.57 -5.80
N MET A 201 -5.41 5.99 -6.94
CA MET A 201 -4.03 5.54 -7.15
C MET A 201 -3.05 6.71 -7.21
N ARG A 202 -3.42 7.80 -7.91
CA ARG A 202 -2.60 9.01 -8.01
C ARG A 202 -2.45 9.73 -6.66
N LEU A 203 -3.55 9.90 -5.92
CA LEU A 203 -3.54 10.58 -4.63
C LEU A 203 -2.74 9.84 -3.55
N TYR A 204 -2.63 8.52 -3.66
CA TYR A 204 -1.69 7.77 -2.82
C TYR A 204 -0.23 8.15 -3.07
N LEU A 205 0.18 8.31 -4.34
CA LEU A 205 1.55 8.70 -4.69
C LEU A 205 1.84 10.17 -4.40
N ALA A 206 0.87 11.05 -4.66
CA ALA A 206 0.93 12.47 -4.33
C ALA A 206 0.77 12.76 -2.82
N ARG A 207 0.66 11.71 -1.99
CA ARG A 207 0.46 11.86 -0.55
C ARG A 207 1.64 12.59 0.08
N GLU A 208 1.30 13.50 0.98
CA GLU A 208 2.26 14.34 1.70
C GLU A 208 3.31 13.53 2.46
N LYS A 209 4.50 14.11 2.59
CA LYS A 209 5.60 13.56 3.38
C LYS A 209 5.55 14.10 4.81
N LYS A 210 5.88 13.26 5.79
CA LYS A 210 6.11 13.67 7.19
C LYS A 210 7.60 13.77 7.46
N ARG A 211 8.09 14.97 7.78
CA ARG A 211 9.53 15.23 8.01
C ARG A 211 10.41 14.73 6.86
N GLY A 212 9.98 14.99 5.61
CA GLY A 212 10.68 14.57 4.40
C GLY A 212 10.57 13.07 4.05
N LYS A 213 9.86 12.25 4.84
CA LYS A 213 9.70 10.81 4.61
C LYS A 213 8.25 10.45 4.31
N ALA A 214 8.02 9.26 3.75
CA ALA A 214 6.69 8.74 3.47
C ALA A 214 5.81 8.79 4.74
N LEU A 215 4.59 9.34 4.59
CA LEU A 215 3.62 9.43 5.68
C LEU A 215 3.03 8.06 6.04
N ASP A 216 2.89 7.17 5.07
CA ASP A 216 2.54 5.78 5.31
C ASP A 216 3.69 5.05 6.03
N ALA A 217 3.38 4.47 7.20
CA ALA A 217 4.34 3.73 8.00
C ALA A 217 4.86 2.47 7.29
N VAL A 218 4.02 1.81 6.48
CA VAL A 218 4.40 0.61 5.74
C VAL A 218 5.33 0.96 4.58
N ALA A 219 5.00 1.97 3.78
CA ALA A 219 5.90 2.54 2.79
C ALA A 219 7.23 2.95 3.42
N ASN A 220 7.20 3.72 4.51
CA ASN A 220 8.40 4.16 5.19
C ASN A 220 9.26 2.98 5.68
N PHE A 221 8.66 1.90 6.18
CA PHE A 221 9.38 0.69 6.56
C PHE A 221 10.10 0.06 5.36
N HIS A 222 9.40 -0.19 4.24
CA HIS A 222 10.01 -0.84 3.09
C HIS A 222 11.09 0.01 2.42
N LEU A 223 10.86 1.32 2.29
CA LEU A 223 11.81 2.27 1.70
C LEU A 223 13.07 2.42 2.57
N GLN A 224 12.96 2.46 3.91
CA GLN A 224 14.13 2.44 4.81
C GLN A 224 14.94 1.13 4.72
N ASN A 225 14.31 0.07 4.24
CA ASN A 225 14.92 -1.22 4.02
C ASN A 225 15.46 -1.40 2.59
N GLY A 226 15.42 -0.35 1.75
CA GLY A 226 16.01 -0.38 0.41
C GLY A 226 15.09 -0.94 -0.67
N ALA A 227 13.78 -1.03 -0.40
CA ALA A 227 12.83 -1.34 -1.45
C ALA A 227 12.56 -0.12 -2.32
N MET A 228 12.10 -0.37 -3.54
CA MET A 228 11.47 0.64 -4.41
C MET A 228 9.98 0.35 -4.56
N ILE A 229 9.19 1.37 -4.91
CA ILE A 229 7.78 1.21 -5.24
C ILE A 229 7.67 0.64 -6.65
N GLU A 230 7.29 -0.63 -6.76
CA GLU A 230 7.23 -1.32 -8.05
C GLU A 230 5.89 -1.10 -8.74
N ARG A 231 4.79 -1.32 -8.01
CA ARG A 231 3.44 -1.29 -8.59
C ARG A 231 2.41 -0.95 -7.52
N ILE A 232 1.38 -0.22 -7.92
CA ILE A 232 0.17 0.00 -7.13
C ILE A 232 -0.91 -0.89 -7.72
N ASN A 233 -1.56 -1.68 -6.87
CA ASN A 233 -2.54 -2.66 -7.27
C ASN A 233 -3.93 -2.20 -6.85
N TRP A 234 -4.78 -1.94 -7.84
CA TRP A 234 -6.20 -1.62 -7.65
C TRP A 234 -6.97 -2.88 -7.22
N MET A 235 -7.86 -2.74 -6.23
CA MET A 235 -8.72 -3.85 -5.73
C MET A 235 -7.94 -5.12 -5.35
N ALA A 236 -6.75 -4.92 -4.82
CA ALA A 236 -5.83 -5.96 -4.37
C ALA A 236 -6.23 -6.58 -3.03
N ASP A 237 -6.92 -5.85 -2.16
CA ASP A 237 -7.56 -6.40 -0.96
C ASP A 237 -9.03 -5.98 -0.87
N GLN A 238 -9.90 -6.82 -1.42
CA GLN A 238 -11.35 -6.60 -1.39
C GLN A 238 -12.02 -7.00 -0.06
N SER A 239 -11.23 -7.35 0.97
CA SER A 239 -11.81 -7.53 2.30
C SER A 239 -12.36 -6.21 2.83
N GLU A 240 -13.34 -6.27 3.73
CA GLU A 240 -13.89 -5.07 4.38
C GLU A 240 -12.79 -4.20 5.00
N LYS A 241 -11.79 -4.83 5.62
CA LYS A 241 -10.61 -4.14 6.15
C LYS A 241 -9.80 -3.44 5.05
N GLY A 242 -9.53 -4.11 3.93
CA GLY A 242 -8.77 -3.54 2.81
C GLY A 242 -9.48 -2.34 2.19
N ILE A 243 -10.80 -2.45 1.96
CA ILE A 243 -11.63 -1.34 1.49
C ILE A 243 -11.61 -0.16 2.47
N GLN A 244 -11.80 -0.40 3.76
CA GLN A 244 -11.80 0.66 4.77
C GLN A 244 -10.43 1.33 4.95
N GLN A 245 -9.32 0.58 4.83
CA GLN A 245 -7.99 1.13 5.05
C GLN A 245 -7.47 1.94 3.86
N SER A 246 -7.68 1.43 2.64
CA SER A 246 -7.02 1.94 1.45
C SER A 246 -7.86 1.90 0.17
N GLY A 247 -9.18 1.70 0.26
CA GLY A 247 -10.02 1.54 -0.93
C GLY A 247 -9.67 0.26 -1.71
N GLY A 248 -9.14 -0.75 -1.02
CA GLY A 248 -8.68 -2.00 -1.63
C GLY A 248 -7.33 -1.91 -2.33
N ILE A 249 -6.65 -0.76 -2.27
CA ILE A 249 -5.33 -0.60 -2.87
C ILE A 249 -4.25 -1.27 -2.01
N MET A 250 -3.37 -2.04 -2.64
CA MET A 250 -2.12 -2.53 -2.06
C MET A 250 -0.94 -2.14 -2.94
N VAL A 251 0.28 -2.27 -2.41
CA VAL A 251 1.51 -1.87 -3.11
C VAL A 251 2.49 -3.01 -3.14
N ASN A 252 3.11 -3.24 -4.30
CA ASN A 252 4.30 -4.06 -4.38
C ASN A 252 5.55 -3.21 -4.12
N TYR A 253 6.30 -3.54 -3.08
CA TYR A 253 7.64 -3.00 -2.86
C TYR A 253 8.67 -4.04 -3.32
N MET A 254 9.56 -3.68 -4.24
CA MET A 254 10.56 -4.58 -4.82
C MET A 254 11.94 -4.34 -4.21
N TYR A 255 12.61 -5.42 -3.80
CA TYR A 255 13.98 -5.43 -3.31
C TYR A 255 14.93 -5.83 -4.45
N ARG A 256 15.50 -4.84 -5.13
CA ARG A 256 16.56 -5.08 -6.12
C ARG A 256 17.86 -5.39 -5.39
N LEU A 257 18.30 -6.64 -5.44
CA LEU A 257 19.42 -7.16 -4.64
C LEU A 257 20.69 -6.31 -4.72
N GLU A 258 21.00 -5.77 -5.90
CA GLU A 258 22.18 -4.95 -6.15
C GLU A 258 22.06 -3.52 -5.61
N ASN A 259 20.84 -3.02 -5.42
CA ASN A 259 20.58 -1.63 -5.04
C ASN A 259 19.99 -1.45 -3.63
N ILE A 260 19.79 -2.53 -2.86
CA ILE A 260 19.15 -2.44 -1.52
C ILE A 260 19.82 -1.38 -0.65
N GLU A 261 21.16 -1.39 -0.56
CA GLU A 261 21.89 -0.48 0.31
C GLU A 261 21.88 0.96 -0.23
N GLU A 262 22.06 1.12 -1.55
CA GLU A 262 21.96 2.41 -2.24
C GLU A 262 20.59 3.07 -2.04
N TYR A 263 19.50 2.34 -2.30
CA TYR A 263 18.14 2.86 -2.16
C TYR A 263 17.79 3.19 -0.71
N ALA A 264 18.26 2.37 0.24
CA ALA A 264 18.08 2.64 1.67
C ALA A 264 18.80 3.94 2.09
N LEU A 265 20.05 4.12 1.67
CA LEU A 265 20.83 5.32 1.98
C LEU A 265 20.23 6.56 1.31
N SER A 266 19.85 6.46 0.04
CA SER A 266 19.17 7.51 -0.71
C SER A 266 17.90 7.97 0.01
N TYR A 267 17.02 7.05 0.38
CA TYR A 267 15.78 7.37 1.09
C TYR A 267 16.02 7.93 2.51
N LEU A 268 17.02 7.40 3.24
CA LEU A 268 17.35 7.91 4.57
C LEU A 268 17.92 9.32 4.55
N GLY A 269 18.76 9.64 3.55
CA GLY A 269 19.41 10.94 3.41
C GLY A 269 18.54 12.00 2.76
N THR A 270 17.81 11.67 1.69
CA THR A 270 17.05 12.63 0.87
C THR A 270 15.53 12.52 1.04
N GLY A 271 15.02 11.38 1.53
CA GLY A 271 13.59 11.11 1.55
C GLY A 271 12.98 10.83 0.17
N ILE A 272 13.81 10.63 -0.87
CA ILE A 272 13.38 10.27 -2.21
C ILE A 272 13.11 8.76 -2.26
N ALA A 273 11.91 8.38 -2.70
CA ALA A 273 11.55 6.99 -2.94
C ALA A 273 11.85 6.64 -4.39
N HIS A 274 12.56 5.54 -4.63
CA HIS A 274 12.72 5.00 -5.97
C HIS A 274 11.41 4.33 -6.42
N THR A 275 11.04 4.52 -7.68
CA THR A 275 9.80 4.00 -8.27
C THR A 275 10.10 3.29 -9.60
N SER A 276 9.24 2.38 -10.02
CA SER A 276 9.28 1.83 -11.37
C SER A 276 8.79 2.88 -12.39
N SER A 277 9.27 2.78 -13.64
CA SER A 277 8.83 3.64 -14.74
C SER A 277 7.33 3.52 -15.04
N SER A 278 6.70 2.39 -14.70
CA SER A 278 5.26 2.20 -14.87
C SER A 278 4.41 3.14 -13.98
N LEU A 279 5.01 3.71 -12.93
CA LEU A 279 4.35 4.67 -12.04
C LEU A 279 4.52 6.12 -12.51
N SER A 280 5.37 6.39 -13.50
CA SER A 280 5.56 7.75 -14.04
C SER A 280 4.25 8.36 -14.54
N GLN A 281 3.35 7.55 -15.11
CA GLN A 281 2.01 8.01 -15.56
C GLN A 281 1.17 8.65 -14.44
N TYR A 282 1.43 8.33 -13.18
CA TYR A 282 0.72 8.89 -12.02
C TYR A 282 1.51 10.02 -11.33
N LEU A 283 2.79 10.18 -11.67
CA LEU A 283 3.69 11.18 -11.10
C LEU A 283 3.90 12.38 -12.03
N GLU A 284 3.78 12.16 -13.35
CA GLU A 284 3.84 13.18 -14.39
C GLU A 284 2.46 13.79 -14.59
N VAL A 285 2.06 14.69 -13.69
CA VAL A 285 1.01 15.67 -13.99
C VAL A 285 1.50 17.04 -13.48
N PRO A 286 1.39 18.12 -14.28
CA PRO A 286 2.11 19.39 -14.09
C PRO A 286 1.87 20.08 -12.74
#